data_AF-A0A660TV39-F1
#
_entry.id   AF-A0A660TV39-F1
#
_cell.length_a   1.000
_cell.length_b   1.000
_cell.length_c   1.000
_cell.angle_alpha   90.00
_cell.angle_beta   90.00
_cell.angle_gamma   90.00
#
_symmetry.space_group_name_H-M   'P 1'
#
loop_
_entity.id
_entity.type
_entity.pdbx_description
1 polymer ?
#
loop_
_entity_poly.entity_id
_entity_poly.type
_entity_poly.pdbx_seq_one_letter_code
_entity_poly.pdbx_strand_id
1 'polypeptide(L)' 'MLRWNPHFHAIVLEGGFDSEGTFFYLPFWGLENMTELFRRCIFKLFLEKKLINESFA' A
#
# COMPACT_ATOMS: atom_id res chain seq x y z
N MET A 1 5.84 -14.99 24.76
CA MET A 1 5.03 -13.86 24.26
C MET A 1 5.18 -13.85 22.73
N LEU A 2 4.10 -14.01 21.95
CA LEU A 2 4.20 -13.97 20.48
C LEU A 2 4.33 -12.51 20.03
N ARG A 3 5.35 -12.20 19.22
CA ARG A 3 5.55 -10.88 18.61
C ARG A 3 4.67 -10.76 17.37
N TRP A 4 3.39 -10.47 17.56
CA TRP A 4 2.43 -10.27 16.48
C TRP A 4 2.85 -9.09 15.59
N ASN A 5 3.02 -9.34 14.29
CA ASN A 5 3.44 -8.35 13.31
C ASN A 5 2.79 -8.65 11.94
N PRO A 6 1.50 -8.34 11.74
CA PRO A 6 0.80 -8.62 10.49
C PRO A 6 1.32 -7.67 9.40
N HIS A 7 1.74 -8.24 8.27
CA HIS A 7 2.22 -7.48 7.11
C HIS A 7 1.94 -8.24 5.83
N PHE A 8 1.94 -7.52 4.71
CA PHE A 8 1.83 -8.10 3.37
C PHE A 8 3.12 -7.82 2.60
N HIS A 9 3.53 -8.77 1.76
CA HIS A 9 4.59 -8.56 0.79
C HIS A 9 3.96 -8.48 -0.60
N ALA A 10 4.27 -7.41 -1.33
CA ALA A 10 3.95 -7.27 -2.73
C ALA A 10 5.25 -7.25 -3.54
N ILE A 11 5.34 -8.12 -4.53
CA ILE A 11 6.42 -8.09 -5.52
C ILE A 11 5.86 -7.36 -6.73
N VAL A 12 6.42 -6.21 -7.03
CA VAL A 12 6.01 -5.35 -8.14
C VAL A 12 7.20 -5.14 -9.07
N LEU A 13 6.92 -5.08 -10.37
CA LEU A 13 7.92 -4.74 -11.38
C LEU A 13 8.19 -3.24 -11.33
N GLU A 14 9.46 -2.86 -11.45
CA GLU A 14 9.88 -1.46 -11.60
C GLU A 14 9.66 -0.99 -13.04
N GLY A 15 8.39 -0.95 -13.44
CA GLY A 15 7.99 -0.74 -14.81
C GLY A 15 6.62 -1.35 -15.13
N GLY A 16 6.23 -1.24 -16.40
CA GLY A 16 4.95 -1.75 -16.89
C GLY A 16 4.94 -1.93 -18.40
N PHE A 17 3.92 -2.61 -18.90
CA PHE A 17 3.69 -2.79 -20.33
C PHE A 17 2.69 -1.74 -20.83
N ASP A 18 2.90 -1.19 -22.02
CA ASP A 18 1.88 -0.39 -22.71
C ASP A 18 0.83 -1.27 -23.40
N SER A 19 -0.11 -0.65 -24.15
CA SER A 19 -1.16 -1.37 -24.88
C SER A 19 -0.63 -2.29 -25.97
N GLU A 20 0.58 -2.04 -26.47
CA GLU A 20 1.23 -2.82 -27.53
C GLU A 20 2.14 -3.93 -26.98
N GLY A 21 2.26 -4.04 -25.65
CA GLY A 21 3.09 -5.04 -24.99
C GLY A 21 4.57 -4.66 -24.89
N THR A 22 4.92 -3.40 -25.09
CA THR A 22 6.29 -2.89 -24.89
C THR A 22 6.52 -2.64 -23.40
N PHE A 23 7.60 -3.21 -22.85
CA PHE A 23 7.97 -2.95 -21.45
C PHE A 23 8.71 -1.62 -21.29
N PHE A 24 8.27 -0.80 -20.35
CA PHE A 24 8.92 0.44 -19.95
C PHE A 24 9.42 0.32 -18.52
N TYR A 25 10.72 0.54 -18.35
CA TYR A 25 11.32 0.72 -17.04
C TYR A 25 10.87 2.06 -16.44
N LEU A 26 10.30 2.01 -15.24
CA LEU A 26 9.83 3.19 -14.51
C LEU A 26 10.42 3.13 -13.11
N PRO A 27 11.44 3.93 -12.81
CA PRO A 27 12.13 3.80 -11.55
C PRO A 27 11.26 4.26 -10.39
N PHE A 28 11.25 3.50 -9.31
CA PHE A 28 10.49 3.83 -8.11
C PHE A 28 11.30 4.77 -7.22
N TRP A 29 11.00 6.06 -7.30
CA TRP A 29 11.50 7.07 -6.38
C TRP A 29 10.34 7.73 -5.64
N GLY A 30 10.56 8.15 -4.39
CA GLY A 30 9.57 8.94 -3.65
C GLY A 30 8.35 8.14 -3.14
N LEU A 31 8.57 6.91 -2.64
CA LEU A 31 7.51 6.01 -2.17
C LEU A 31 6.84 6.44 -0.86
N GLU A 32 7.28 7.53 -0.23
CA GLU A 32 6.74 8.04 1.03
C GLU A 32 5.25 8.37 0.88
N ASN A 33 4.88 9.02 -0.23
CA ASN A 33 3.48 9.37 -0.53
C ASN A 33 2.63 8.12 -0.77
N MET A 34 3.16 7.11 -1.44
CA MET A 34 2.46 5.83 -1.62
C MET A 34 2.27 5.10 -0.30
N THR A 35 3.27 5.13 0.57
CA THR A 35 3.21 4.53 1.91
C THR A 35 2.17 5.23 2.79
N GLU A 36 2.13 6.56 2.73
CA GLU A 36 1.11 7.39 3.38
C GLU A 36 -0.30 7.06 2.87
N LEU A 37 -0.47 6.99 1.56
CA LEU A 37 -1.75 6.65 0.93
C LEU A 37 -2.21 5.25 1.38
N PHE A 38 -1.34 4.26 1.34
CA PHE A 38 -1.64 2.91 1.79
C PHE A 38 -2.13 2.90 3.24
N ARG A 39 -1.42 3.58 4.14
CA ARG A 39 -1.81 3.68 5.55
C ARG A 39 -3.18 4.33 5.73
N ARG A 40 -3.48 5.42 5.01
CA ARG A 40 -4.81 6.06 5.05
C ARG A 40 -5.92 5.14 4.55
N CYS A 41 -5.66 4.36 3.49
CA CYS A 41 -6.62 3.37 2.99
C CYS A 41 -6.92 2.30 4.05
N ILE A 42 -5.92 1.82 4.78
CA ILE A 42 -6.12 0.84 5.87
C ILE A 42 -6.91 1.44 7.03
N PHE A 43 -6.58 2.66 7.48
CA PHE A 43 -7.37 3.31 8.54
C PHE A 43 -8.82 3.53 8.12
N LYS A 44 -9.05 4.01 6.90
CA LYS A 44 -10.40 4.17 6.34
C LYS A 44 -11.16 2.84 6.34
N LEU A 45 -10.52 1.76 5.88
CA LEU A 45 -11.11 0.43 5.90
C LEU A 45 -11.49 0.00 7.33
N PHE A 46 -10.61 0.22 8.31
CA PHE A 46 -10.86 -0.18 9.69
C PHE A 46 -11.98 0.64 10.34
N LEU A 47 -12.08 1.93 10.04
CA LEU A 47 -13.20 2.78 10.45
C LEU A 47 -14.52 2.27 9.85
N GLU A 48 -14.56 2.03 8.53
CA GLU A 48 -15.76 1.53 7.84
C GLU A 48 -16.21 0.15 8.38
N LYS A 49 -15.25 -0.68 8.78
CA LYS A 49 -15.50 -2.00 9.40
C LYS A 49 -15.76 -1.92 10.90
N LYS A 50 -15.76 -0.72 11.51
CA LYS A 50 -15.94 -0.49 12.96
C LYS A 50 -14.94 -1.26 13.83
N LEU A 51 -13.73 -1.47 13.32
CA LEU A 51 -12.62 -2.09 14.06
C LEU A 51 -11.85 -1.06 14.90
N ILE A 52 -11.91 0.21 14.50
CA ILE A 52 -11.39 1.38 15.23
C ILE A 52 -12.45 2.49 15.21
N ASN A 53 -12.20 3.59 15.95
CA ASN A 53 -13.05 4.78 15.99
C ASN A 53 -12.29 6.04 15.54
N GLU A 54 -13.01 7.14 15.34
CA GLU A 54 -12.40 8.41 14.87
C GLU A 54 -11.38 9.00 15.84
N SER A 55 -11.52 8.76 17.15
CA SER A 55 -10.51 9.23 18.12
C SER A 55 -9.17 8.49 18.02
N PHE A 56 -9.15 7.33 17.38
CA PHE A 56 -7.96 6.51 17.18
C PHE A 56 -7.32 6.69 15.79
N ALA A 57 -8.09 7.17 14.80
CA ALA A 57 -7.66 7.31 13.40
C ALA A 57 -6.98 8.65 13.13
#